data_AF-E7RNK2-F1
#
_entry.id   AF-E7RNK2-F1
#
_cell.length_a   1.000
_cell.length_b   1.000
_cell.length_c   1.000
_cell.angle_alpha   90.00
_cell.angle_beta   90.00
_cell.angle_gamma   90.00
#
_symmetry.space_group_name_H-M   'P 1'
#
loop_
_entity.id
_entity.type
_entity.pdbx_description
1 polymer ?
#
loop_
_entity_poly.entity_id
_entity_poly.type
_entity_poly.pdbx_seq_one_letter_code
_entity_poly.pdbx_strand_id
1 'polypeptide(L)'
;MNDSTHKDIKDKVNAFFHDFAWQTIMAANADPDNPQAVKMALIDHLEEIYPRFSTTEIFRRCNGTALHEIMVEEYRGNFSLLLSGILP
;
A
#
# COMPACT_ATOMS: atom_id res chain seq x y z
N MET A 1 -0.29 3.23 25.65
CA MET A 1 0.96 3.54 24.94
C MET A 1 0.80 3.08 23.48
N ASN A 2 -0.24 3.58 22.76
CA ASN A 2 -0.81 2.82 21.63
C ASN A 2 -1.05 3.67 20.36
N ASP A 3 -1.44 4.94 20.48
CA ASP A 3 -1.88 5.73 19.32
C ASP A 3 -0.73 6.19 18.39
N SER A 4 0.43 6.54 18.97
CA SER A 4 1.60 6.97 18.18
C SER A 4 2.18 5.83 17.34
N THR A 5 2.23 4.62 17.91
CA THR A 5 2.70 3.41 17.21
C THR A 5 1.75 3.00 16.09
N HIS A 6 0.43 3.05 16.35
CA HIS A 6 -0.57 2.76 15.33
C HIS A 6 -0.47 3.76 14.17
N LYS A 7 -0.41 5.07 14.49
CA LYS A 7 -0.23 6.11 13.48
C LYS A 7 1.03 5.90 12.64
N ASP A 8 2.17 5.58 13.27
CA ASP A 8 3.42 5.30 12.56
C ASP A 8 3.32 4.10 11.61
N ILE A 9 2.64 3.01 12.02
CA ILE A 9 2.40 1.85 11.15
C ILE A 9 1.54 2.27 9.96
N LYS A 10 0.43 2.95 10.22
CA LYS A 10 -0.47 3.45 9.18
C LYS A 10 0.26 4.33 8.17
N ASP A 11 1.00 5.33 8.65
CA ASP A 11 1.71 6.28 7.78
C ASP A 11 2.75 5.55 6.91
N LYS A 12 3.48 4.57 7.47
CA LYS A 12 4.48 3.79 6.72
C LYS A 12 3.87 2.81 5.71
N VAL A 13 2.76 2.16 6.06
CA VAL A 13 2.04 1.27 5.13
C VAL A 13 1.44 2.11 3.99
N ASN A 14 0.77 3.21 4.32
CA ASN A 14 0.20 4.12 3.33
C ASN A 14 1.26 4.67 2.37
N ALA A 15 2.39 5.15 2.88
CA ALA A 15 3.49 5.63 2.06
C ALA A 15 3.99 4.59 1.05
N PHE A 16 4.14 3.33 1.48
CA PHE A 16 4.53 2.24 0.57
C PHE A 16 3.53 2.06 -0.59
N PHE A 17 2.22 2.03 -0.27
CA PHE A 17 1.19 1.84 -1.29
C PHE A 17 1.08 3.05 -2.22
N HIS A 18 1.18 4.25 -1.68
CA HIS A 18 1.15 5.50 -2.44
C HIS A 18 2.34 5.56 -3.41
N ASP A 19 3.56 5.32 -2.94
CA ASP A 19 4.77 5.34 -3.75
C ASP A 19 4.73 4.27 -4.86
N PHE A 20 4.28 3.06 -4.52
CA PHE A 20 4.13 1.97 -5.49
C PHE A 20 3.13 2.34 -6.59
N ALA A 21 1.95 2.84 -6.19
CA ALA A 21 0.90 3.18 -7.13
C ALA A 21 1.31 4.35 -8.03
N TRP A 22 1.89 5.39 -7.43
CA TRP A 22 2.38 6.56 -8.15
C TRP A 22 3.42 6.18 -9.22
N GLN A 23 4.44 5.39 -8.85
CA GLN A 23 5.45 4.93 -9.80
C GLN A 23 4.85 4.14 -10.97
N THR A 24 3.88 3.28 -10.68
CA THR A 24 3.23 2.44 -11.70
C THR A 24 2.36 3.27 -12.65
N ILE A 25 1.56 4.19 -12.11
CA ILE A 25 0.71 5.10 -12.91
C ILE A 25 1.57 5.98 -13.82
N MET A 26 2.64 6.56 -13.28
CA MET A 26 3.56 7.40 -14.05
C MET A 26 4.27 6.60 -15.15
N ALA A 27 4.72 5.37 -14.86
CA ALA A 27 5.33 4.49 -15.87
C ALA A 27 4.35 4.13 -16.99
N ALA A 28 3.06 3.99 -16.69
CA ALA A 28 2.00 3.73 -17.65
C ALA A 28 1.50 4.99 -18.39
N ASN A 29 1.98 6.19 -18.03
CA ASN A 29 1.41 7.48 -18.46
C ASN A 29 -0.11 7.58 -18.23
N ALA A 30 -0.60 6.95 -17.15
CA ALA A 30 -2.01 6.95 -16.81
C ALA A 30 -2.38 8.23 -16.04
N ASP A 31 -3.64 8.65 -16.18
CA ASP A 31 -4.21 9.78 -15.45
C ASP A 31 -4.52 9.37 -14.00
N PRO A 32 -3.85 9.95 -12.98
CA PRO A 32 -4.08 9.61 -11.57
C PRO A 32 -5.45 10.07 -11.06
N ASP A 33 -6.09 11.05 -11.71
CA ASP A 33 -7.42 11.54 -11.32
C ASP A 33 -8.56 10.71 -11.93
N ASN A 34 -8.23 9.72 -12.79
CA ASN A 34 -9.18 8.81 -13.40
C ASN A 34 -9.08 7.40 -12.77
N PRO A 35 -10.05 6.99 -11.93
CA PRO A 35 -10.01 5.70 -11.25
C PRO A 35 -9.89 4.49 -12.17
N GLN A 36 -10.47 4.56 -13.38
CA GLN A 36 -10.36 3.47 -14.35
C GLN A 36 -8.95 3.38 -14.94
N ALA A 37 -8.31 4.52 -15.19
CA ALA A 37 -6.93 4.57 -15.68
C ALA A 37 -5.96 4.03 -14.61
N VAL A 38 -6.16 4.42 -13.35
CA VAL A 38 -5.41 3.89 -12.19
C VAL A 38 -5.54 2.37 -12.10
N LYS A 39 -6.76 1.82 -12.18
CA LYS A 39 -6.97 0.36 -12.15
C LYS A 39 -6.23 -0.36 -13.27
N MET A 40 -6.36 0.15 -14.50
CA MET A 40 -5.73 -0.48 -15.66
C MET A 40 -4.21 -0.41 -15.60
N ALA A 41 -3.65 0.67 -15.05
CA ALA A 41 -2.21 0.78 -14.84
C ALA A 41 -1.69 -0.22 -13.79
N LEU A 42 -2.49 -0.53 -12.76
CA LEU A 42 -2.04 -1.35 -11.63
C LEU A 42 -2.32 -2.84 -11.80
N ILE A 43 -3.24 -3.25 -12.68
CA ILE A 43 -3.77 -4.62 -12.73
C ILE A 43 -2.69 -5.69 -12.88
N ASP A 44 -1.69 -5.44 -13.73
CA ASP A 44 -0.59 -6.35 -14.00
C ASP A 44 0.49 -6.33 -12.90
N HIS A 45 0.41 -5.39 -11.97
CA HIS A 45 1.40 -5.16 -10.91
C HIS A 45 0.87 -5.51 -9.50
N LEU A 46 -0.43 -5.83 -9.36
CA LEU A 46 -1.03 -6.14 -8.05
C LEU A 46 -0.33 -7.30 -7.34
N GLU A 47 0.15 -8.31 -8.08
CA GLU A 47 0.88 -9.45 -7.53
C GLU A 47 2.27 -9.07 -7.00
N GLU A 48 2.84 -7.95 -7.46
CA GLU A 48 4.15 -7.47 -7.00
C GLU A 48 4.10 -6.75 -5.65
N ILE A 49 2.91 -6.31 -5.23
CA ILE A 49 2.73 -5.51 -4.01
C ILE A 49 3.21 -6.29 -2.79
N TYR A 50 2.75 -7.53 -2.59
CA TYR A 50 3.14 -8.31 -1.41
C TYR A 50 4.64 -8.66 -1.37
N PRO A 51 5.26 -9.19 -2.45
CA PRO A 51 6.70 -9.42 -2.48
C PRO A 51 7.49 -8.17 -2.12
N ARG A 52 7.16 -7.01 -2.70
CA ARG A 52 7.86 -5.75 -2.39
C ARG A 52 7.60 -5.30 -0.95
N PHE A 53 6.37 -5.35 -0.48
CA PHE A 53 6.00 -4.96 0.89
C PHE A 53 6.72 -5.82 1.94
N SER A 54 6.83 -7.13 1.70
CA SER A 54 7.48 -8.07 2.63
C SER A 54 8.96 -7.76 2.86
N THR A 55 9.60 -7.01 1.97
CA THR A 55 10.99 -6.58 2.11
C THR A 55 11.17 -5.30 2.92
N THR A 56 10.09 -4.57 3.22
CA THR A 56 10.14 -3.27 3.92
C THR A 56 10.52 -3.40 5.39
N GLU A 57 11.08 -2.33 5.96
CA GLU A 57 11.41 -2.28 7.38
C GLU A 57 10.14 -2.39 8.26
N ILE A 58 9.03 -1.76 7.84
CA ILE A 58 7.77 -1.82 8.59
C ILE A 58 7.23 -3.25 8.66
N PHE A 59 7.33 -4.01 7.57
CA PHE A 59 6.97 -5.42 7.57
C PHE A 59 7.82 -6.22 8.56
N ARG A 60 9.15 -6.08 8.50
CA ARG A 60 10.06 -6.81 9.41
C ARG A 60 9.82 -6.47 10.88
N ARG A 61 9.49 -5.22 11.18
CA ARG A 61 9.20 -4.76 12.55
C ARG A 61 7.88 -5.32 13.08
N CYS A 62 6.85 -5.42 12.25
CA CYS A 62 5.52 -5.84 12.68
C CYS A 62 5.32 -7.36 12.61
N ASN A 63 5.94 -8.03 11.65
CA ASN A 63 5.72 -9.45 11.39
C ASN A 63 6.08 -10.34 12.59
N GLY A 64 5.16 -11.20 13.01
CA GLY A 64 5.34 -12.09 14.17
C GLY A 64 5.28 -11.38 15.54
N THR A 65 4.90 -10.10 15.58
CA THR A 65 4.74 -9.33 16.82
C THR A 65 3.27 -9.01 17.10
N ALA A 66 2.97 -8.43 18.27
CA ALA A 66 1.63 -7.91 18.58
C ALA A 66 1.14 -6.79 17.63
N LEU A 67 2.04 -6.21 16.82
CA LEU A 67 1.71 -5.18 15.83
C LEU A 67 1.34 -5.75 14.46
N HIS A 68 1.42 -7.07 14.28
CA HIS A 68 1.17 -7.73 13.00
C HIS A 68 -0.25 -7.47 12.48
N GLU A 69 -1.25 -7.60 13.34
CA GLU A 69 -2.66 -7.42 12.95
C GLU A 69 -2.94 -6.01 12.46
N ILE A 70 -2.42 -4.99 13.14
CA ILE A 70 -2.54 -3.57 12.74
C ILE A 70 -1.93 -3.36 11.35
N MET A 71 -0.73 -3.88 11.11
CA MET A 71 -0.08 -3.77 9.81
C MET A 71 -0.90 -4.48 8.71
N VAL A 72 -1.47 -5.65 9.00
CA VAL A 72 -2.31 -6.40 8.05
C VAL A 72 -3.61 -5.64 7.74
N GLU A 73 -4.25 -5.03 8.74
CA GLU A 73 -5.44 -4.21 8.54
C GLU A 73 -5.15 -3.01 7.63
N GLU A 74 -4.09 -2.27 7.92
CA GLU A 74 -3.67 -1.14 7.09
C GLU A 74 -3.30 -1.60 5.68
N TYR A 75 -2.58 -2.72 5.53
CA TYR A 75 -2.25 -3.29 4.22
C TYR A 75 -3.53 -3.60 3.42
N ARG A 76 -4.51 -4.26 4.03
CA ARG A 76 -5.77 -4.63 3.37
C ARG A 76 -6.59 -3.40 2.98
N GLY A 77 -6.60 -2.37 3.82
CA GLY A 77 -7.28 -1.10 3.54
C GLY A 77 -6.69 -0.42 2.29
N ASN A 78 -5.38 -0.21 2.28
CA ASN A 78 -4.69 0.42 1.15
C ASN A 78 -4.79 -0.42 -0.14
N PHE A 79 -4.69 -1.74 -0.05
CA PHE A 79 -4.89 -2.64 -1.20
C PHE A 79 -6.31 -2.51 -1.78
N SER A 80 -7.33 -2.42 -0.93
CA SER A 80 -8.73 -2.28 -1.37
C SER A 80 -9.01 -0.93 -2.05
N LEU A 81 -8.33 0.14 -1.62
CA LEU A 81 -8.38 1.44 -2.30
C LEU A 81 -7.81 1.34 -3.72
N LEU A 82 -6.66 0.69 -3.90
CA LEU A 82 -6.07 0.47 -5.22
C LEU A 82 -6.98 -0.35 -6.15
N LEU A 83 -7.61 -1.42 -5.65
CA LEU A 83 -8.61 -2.18 -6.43
C LEU A 83 -9.81 -1.32 -6.86
N SER A 84 -10.09 -0.26 -6.10
CA SER A 84 -11.14 0.72 -6.38
C SER A 84 -10.66 1.86 -7.28
N GLY A 85 -9.38 1.90 -7.64
CA GLY A 85 -8.78 2.95 -8.46
C GLY A 85 -8.53 4.24 -7.67
N ILE A 86 -8.47 4.14 -6.34
CA ILE A 86 -8.27 5.27 -5.44
C ILE A 86 -6.84 5.21 -4.94
N LEU A 87 -6.12 6.32 -5.07
CA LEU A 87 -4.79 6.47 -4.48
C LEU A 87 -4.92 6.56 -2.95
N PRO A 88 -4.22 5.70 -2.20
CA PRO A 88 -4.16 5.76 -0.75
C PRO A 88 -3.45 7.02 -0.24
#